data_AF-A0A6N8Z6Y8-F1
#
_entry.id   AF-A0A6N8Z6Y8-F1
#
_cell.length_a   1.000
_cell.length_b   1.000
_cell.length_c   1.000
_cell.angle_alpha   90.00
_cell.angle_beta   90.00
_cell.angle_gamma   90.00
#
_symmetry.space_group_name_H-M   'P 1'
#
loop_
_entity.id
_entity.type
_entity.pdbx_description
1 polymer ?
#
loop_
_entity_poly.entity_id
_entity_poly.type
_entity_poly.pdbx_seq_one_letter_code
_entity_poly.pdbx_strand_id
1 'polypeptide(L)'
;MSPAERTRFLRALQDDPEFRAEVRRQLLSKELLELPERFARFAAYVEGFIEDQKRFNEDQKIINARVDATLARIETNIARIETNIGVLKGNVARRVLRDHHETILDLLQLDFVDILQRSDLTRLVRDSGMANEIEFGQRRSFYAADMVLAGTDAAGDTHYVAAEASFTADSRDTDRAIRNAAFLTRFTGQPSHSVVASVFNDHEVQELVNAGAIHWFRLDEREFDAD
;
A
#
# COMPACT_ATOMS: atom_id res chain seq x y z
N MET A 1 57.07 22.94 -68.98
CA MET A 1 58.00 22.22 -68.10
C MET A 1 58.32 20.87 -68.74
N SER A 2 59.58 20.61 -69.04
CA SER A 2 60.03 19.34 -69.62
C SER A 2 59.95 18.19 -68.59
N PRO A 3 59.93 16.92 -69.01
CA PRO A 3 59.92 15.79 -68.09
C PRO A 3 61.09 15.80 -67.10
N ALA A 4 62.28 16.20 -67.56
CA ALA A 4 63.48 16.31 -66.71
C ALA A 4 63.35 17.40 -65.64
N GLU A 5 62.74 18.54 -65.97
CA GLU A 5 62.46 19.62 -65.03
C GLU A 5 61.43 19.21 -63.97
N ARG A 6 60.39 18.44 -64.36
CA ARG A 6 59.41 17.88 -63.41
C ARG A 6 60.08 16.98 -62.38
N THR A 7 60.94 16.07 -62.84
CA THR A 7 61.66 15.15 -61.96
C THR A 7 62.61 15.91 -61.02
N ARG A 8 63.29 16.95 -61.50
CA ARG A 8 64.16 17.79 -60.67
C ARG A 8 63.37 18.56 -59.61
N PHE A 9 62.22 19.13 -59.97
CA PHE A 9 61.33 19.83 -59.04
C PHE A 9 60.77 18.89 -57.95
N LEU A 10 60.33 17.68 -58.33
CA LEU A 10 59.84 16.69 -57.36
C LEU A 10 60.94 16.19 -56.42
N ARG A 11 62.18 16.02 -56.90
CA ARG A 11 63.33 15.72 -56.01
C ARG A 11 63.63 16.86 -55.05
N ALA A 12 63.66 18.10 -55.54
CA ALA A 12 63.87 19.27 -54.67
C ALA A 12 62.79 19.37 -53.58
N LEU A 13 61.53 19.03 -53.87
CA LEU A 13 60.48 18.94 -52.85
C LEU A 13 60.69 17.81 -51.83
N GLN A 14 61.39 16.73 -52.18
CA GLN A 14 61.67 15.61 -51.28
C GLN A 14 62.90 15.87 -50.40
N ASP A 15 63.96 16.41 -50.99
CA ASP A 15 65.29 16.53 -50.39
C ASP A 15 65.50 17.85 -49.61
N ASP A 16 64.70 18.89 -49.91
CA ASP A 16 64.78 20.20 -49.27
C ASP A 16 63.47 20.55 -48.51
N PRO A 17 63.47 20.44 -47.17
CA PRO A 17 62.32 20.79 -46.35
C PRO A 17 61.89 22.26 -46.42
N GLU A 18 62.83 23.19 -46.61
CA GLU A 18 62.56 24.62 -46.67
C GLU A 18 61.92 24.98 -48.01
N PHE A 19 62.48 24.49 -49.13
CA PHE A 19 61.88 24.68 -50.45
C PHE A 19 60.47 24.06 -50.53
N ARG A 20 60.26 22.88 -49.93
CA ARG A 20 58.93 22.28 -49.83
C ARG A 20 57.95 23.16 -49.04
N ALA A 21 58.39 23.76 -47.94
CA ALA A 21 57.55 24.68 -47.16
C ALA A 21 57.20 25.97 -47.94
N GLU A 22 58.15 26.51 -48.72
CA GLU A 22 57.96 27.66 -49.61
C GLU A 22 56.86 27.39 -50.65
N VAL A 23 57.01 26.28 -51.40
CA VAL A 23 56.05 25.87 -52.43
C VAL A 23 54.66 25.59 -51.83
N ARG A 24 54.61 25.00 -50.63
CA ARG A 24 53.35 24.72 -49.92
C ARG A 24 52.59 26.01 -49.56
N ARG A 25 53.30 27.06 -49.15
CA ARG A 25 52.70 28.37 -48.81
C ARG A 25 52.15 29.12 -50.02
N GLN A 26 52.73 28.91 -51.20
CA GLN A 26 52.28 29.53 -52.45
C GLN A 26 51.11 28.78 -53.10
N LEU A 27 51.03 27.46 -52.91
CA LEU A 27 49.99 26.62 -53.53
C LEU A 27 48.74 26.43 -52.65
N LEU A 28 48.88 26.47 -51.32
CA LEU A 28 47.78 26.24 -50.38
C LEU A 28 47.36 27.55 -49.72
N SER A 29 46.04 27.73 -49.56
CA SER A 29 45.52 28.81 -48.71
C SER A 29 45.95 28.61 -47.26
N LYS A 30 46.01 29.72 -46.51
CA LYS A 30 46.29 29.70 -45.06
C LYS A 30 45.36 28.73 -44.30
N GLU A 31 44.09 28.66 -44.70
CA GLU A 31 43.10 27.74 -44.12
C GLU A 31 43.47 26.27 -44.31
N LEU A 32 43.98 25.89 -45.49
CA LEU A 32 44.42 24.52 -45.78
C LEU A 32 45.73 24.16 -45.07
N LEU A 33 46.58 25.15 -44.77
CA LEU A 33 47.80 24.95 -43.99
C LEU A 33 47.51 24.74 -42.49
N GLU A 34 46.50 25.41 -41.94
CA GLU A 34 46.10 25.32 -40.52
C GLU A 34 45.16 24.13 -40.23
N LEU A 35 44.59 23.53 -41.27
CA LEU A 35 43.62 22.44 -41.15
C LEU A 35 44.11 21.25 -40.29
N PRO A 36 45.37 20.76 -40.39
CA PRO A 36 45.86 19.67 -39.56
C PRO A 36 45.84 20.01 -38.06
N GLU A 37 46.19 21.25 -37.70
CA GLU A 37 46.19 21.69 -36.30
C GLU A 37 44.75 21.85 -35.78
N ARG A 38 43.84 22.41 -36.60
CA ARG A 38 42.41 22.48 -36.26
C ARG A 38 41.82 21.09 -36.07
N PHE A 39 42.19 20.14 -36.91
CA PHE A 39 41.75 18.75 -36.80
C PHE A 39 42.32 18.07 -35.55
N ALA A 40 43.59 18.27 -35.24
CA ALA A 40 44.21 17.72 -34.02
C ALA A 40 43.53 18.26 -32.74
N ARG A 41 43.24 19.57 -32.70
CA ARG A 41 42.47 20.16 -31.59
C ARG A 41 41.07 19.60 -31.47
N PHE A 42 40.38 19.42 -32.61
CA PHE A 42 39.06 18.81 -32.63
C PHE A 42 39.09 17.35 -32.15
N ALA A 43 40.07 16.56 -32.61
CA ALA A 43 40.24 15.18 -32.17
C ALA A 43 40.44 15.09 -30.65
N ALA A 44 41.33 15.90 -30.08
CA ALA A 44 41.56 15.96 -28.65
C ALA A 44 40.31 16.38 -27.86
N TYR A 45 39.53 17.35 -28.38
CA TYR A 45 38.26 17.75 -27.78
C TYR A 45 37.23 16.61 -27.80
N VAL A 46 37.10 15.89 -28.93
CA VAL A 46 36.19 14.75 -29.06
C VAL A 46 36.59 13.61 -28.13
N GLU A 47 37.88 13.32 -27.98
CA GLU A 47 38.38 12.33 -27.03
C GLU A 47 37.98 12.68 -25.58
N GLY A 48 38.21 13.93 -25.16
CA GLY A 48 37.78 14.40 -23.84
C GLY A 48 36.26 14.32 -23.65
N PHE A 49 35.48 14.70 -24.66
CA PHE A 49 34.02 14.59 -24.62
C PHE A 49 33.55 13.12 -24.47
N ILE A 50 34.20 12.17 -25.15
CA ILE A 50 33.89 10.74 -25.02
C ILE A 50 34.16 10.25 -23.59
N GLU A 51 35.24 10.70 -22.97
CA GLU A 51 35.56 10.35 -21.58
C GLU A 51 34.54 10.91 -20.60
N ASP A 52 34.18 12.20 -20.74
CA ASP A 52 33.15 12.84 -19.93
C ASP A 52 31.79 12.15 -20.10
N GLN A 53 31.42 11.77 -21.33
CA GLN A 53 30.19 11.06 -21.61
C GLN A 53 30.17 9.67 -20.96
N LYS A 54 31.30 8.94 -20.96
CA LYS A 54 31.41 7.65 -20.27
C LYS A 54 31.18 7.81 -18.77
N ARG A 55 31.84 8.80 -18.16
CA ARG A 55 31.69 9.09 -16.73
C ARG A 55 30.27 9.47 -16.37
N PHE A 56 29.64 10.35 -17.16
CA PHE A 56 28.25 10.72 -16.99
C PHE A 56 27.32 9.50 -17.04
N ASN A 57 27.53 8.59 -18.00
CA ASN A 57 26.72 7.38 -18.11
C ASN A 57 26.90 6.44 -16.91
N GLU A 58 28.10 6.37 -16.32
CA GLU A 58 28.35 5.59 -15.10
C GLU A 58 27.65 6.21 -13.89
N ASP A 59 27.75 7.53 -13.72
CA ASP A 59 27.06 8.26 -12.64
C ASP A 59 25.54 8.10 -12.76
N GLN A 60 24.99 8.19 -13.97
CA GLN A 60 23.57 7.95 -14.22
C GLN A 60 23.12 6.55 -13.81
N LYS A 61 23.92 5.51 -14.10
CA LYS A 61 23.61 4.13 -13.66
C LYS A 61 23.57 4.01 -12.14
N ILE A 62 24.51 4.65 -11.45
CA ILE A 62 24.55 4.64 -9.97
C ILE A 62 23.33 5.36 -9.40
N ILE A 63 22.98 6.52 -9.96
CA ILE A 63 21.82 7.29 -9.53
C ILE A 63 20.53 6.48 -9.74
N ASN A 64 20.34 5.90 -10.93
CA ASN A 64 19.16 5.08 -11.22
C ASN A 64 19.03 3.91 -10.24
N ALA A 65 20.12 3.18 -9.98
CA ALA A 65 20.11 2.09 -9.02
C ALA A 65 19.75 2.55 -7.59
N ARG A 66 20.19 3.75 -7.17
CA ARG A 66 19.83 4.33 -5.87
C ARG A 66 18.37 4.76 -5.81
N VAL A 67 17.85 5.33 -6.90
CA VAL A 67 16.44 5.72 -7.01
C VAL A 67 15.57 4.48 -6.90
N ASP A 68 15.86 3.42 -7.67
CA ASP A 68 15.10 2.16 -7.64
C ASP A 68 15.09 1.53 -6.25
N ALA A 69 16.26 1.45 -5.59
CA ALA A 69 16.36 0.93 -4.23
C ALA A 69 15.58 1.79 -3.21
N THR A 70 15.53 3.11 -3.42
CA THR A 70 14.78 4.02 -2.55
C THR A 70 13.28 3.85 -2.76
N LEU A 71 12.82 3.75 -4.00
CA LEU A 71 11.42 3.51 -4.34
C LEU A 71 10.90 2.20 -3.72
N ALA A 72 11.65 1.10 -3.88
CA ALA A 72 11.28 -0.19 -3.29
C ALA A 72 11.14 -0.13 -1.75
N ARG A 73 12.02 0.65 -1.08
CA ARG A 73 11.94 0.86 0.38
C ARG A 73 10.73 1.71 0.77
N ILE A 74 10.41 2.73 -0.02
CA ILE A 74 9.24 3.58 0.19
C ILE A 74 7.97 2.73 0.05
N GLU A 75 7.84 1.94 -1.01
CA GLU A 75 6.69 1.04 -1.23
C GLU A 75 6.50 0.08 -0.05
N THR A 76 7.59 -0.57 0.40
CA THR A 76 7.55 -1.47 1.57
C THR A 76 7.10 -0.75 2.83
N ASN A 77 7.59 0.47 3.06
CA ASN A 77 7.21 1.26 4.22
C ASN A 77 5.74 1.71 4.17
N ILE A 78 5.26 2.12 3.00
CA ILE A 78 3.87 2.52 2.78
C ILE A 78 2.93 1.34 3.09
N ALA A 79 3.19 0.16 2.51
CA ALA A 79 2.37 -1.03 2.77
C ALA A 79 2.32 -1.40 4.26
N ARG A 80 3.44 -1.25 4.99
CA ARG A 80 3.49 -1.46 6.44
C ARG A 80 2.68 -0.40 7.20
N ILE A 81 2.76 0.87 6.80
CA ILE A 81 1.99 1.96 7.41
C ILE A 81 0.50 1.73 7.19
N GLU A 82 0.07 1.38 5.98
CA GLU A 82 -1.32 1.04 5.67
C GLU A 82 -1.84 -0.10 6.55
N THR A 83 -1.04 -1.16 6.71
CA THR A 83 -1.37 -2.29 7.59
C THR A 83 -1.54 -1.84 9.05
N ASN A 84 -0.60 -1.05 9.56
CA ASN A 84 -0.65 -0.55 10.94
C ASN A 84 -1.84 0.38 11.17
N ILE A 85 -2.15 1.25 10.21
CA ILE A 85 -3.32 2.14 10.25
C ILE A 85 -4.60 1.29 10.25
N GLY A 86 -4.68 0.24 9.43
CA GLY A 86 -5.82 -0.68 9.43
C GLY A 86 -6.04 -1.35 10.79
N VAL A 87 -4.96 -1.83 11.43
CA VAL A 87 -5.02 -2.40 12.79
C VAL A 87 -5.47 -1.36 13.82
N LEU A 88 -4.93 -0.14 13.75
CA LEU A 88 -5.29 0.93 14.68
C LEU A 88 -6.76 1.33 14.55
N LYS A 89 -7.25 1.53 13.32
CA LYS A 89 -8.67 1.79 13.03
C LYS A 89 -9.56 0.68 13.59
N GLY A 90 -9.20 -0.58 13.38
CA GLY A 90 -9.95 -1.71 13.96
C GLY A 90 -9.99 -1.67 15.50
N ASN A 91 -8.88 -1.32 16.15
CA ASN A 91 -8.83 -1.19 17.61
C ASN A 91 -9.68 -0.03 18.13
N VAL A 92 -9.66 1.11 17.44
CA VAL A 92 -10.51 2.25 17.79
C VAL A 92 -11.98 1.90 17.61
N ALA A 93 -12.36 1.28 16.48
CA ALA A 93 -13.75 0.86 16.25
C ALA A 93 -14.26 -0.06 17.38
N ARG A 94 -13.46 -1.03 17.82
CA ARG A 94 -13.81 -1.92 18.95
C ARG A 94 -13.92 -1.19 20.28
N ARG A 95 -13.11 -0.15 20.51
CA ARG A 95 -13.19 0.67 21.71
C ARG A 95 -14.49 1.48 21.69
N VAL A 96 -14.74 2.21 20.60
CA VAL A 96 -15.96 3.01 20.41
C VAL A 96 -17.20 2.12 20.55
N LEU A 97 -17.19 0.93 19.94
CA LEU A 97 -18.25 -0.07 20.11
C LEU A 97 -18.53 -0.39 21.59
N ARG A 98 -17.49 -0.57 22.40
CA ARG A 98 -17.65 -0.80 23.85
C ARG A 98 -18.15 0.44 24.58
N ASP A 99 -17.72 1.62 24.18
CA ASP A 99 -18.13 2.89 24.81
C ASP A 99 -19.63 3.16 24.54
N HIS A 100 -20.20 2.65 23.44
CA HIS A 100 -21.61 2.82 23.04
C HIS A 100 -22.52 1.60 23.28
N HIS A 101 -22.13 0.66 24.13
CA HIS A 101 -22.90 -0.57 24.34
C HIS A 101 -24.36 -0.34 24.78
N GLU A 102 -24.63 0.66 25.64
CA GLU A 102 -25.98 1.01 26.06
C GLU A 102 -26.81 1.55 24.89
N THR A 103 -26.26 2.46 24.09
CA THR A 103 -26.94 3.02 22.91
C THR A 103 -27.27 1.96 21.86
N ILE A 104 -26.44 0.93 21.72
CA ILE A 104 -26.70 -0.20 20.84
C ILE A 104 -27.89 -1.03 21.34
N LEU A 105 -28.03 -1.23 22.65
CA LEU A 105 -29.16 -1.93 23.22
C LEU A 105 -30.45 -1.10 23.15
N ASP A 106 -30.35 0.22 23.34
CA ASP A 106 -31.47 1.16 23.16
C ASP A 106 -32.05 1.08 21.74
N LEU A 107 -31.19 0.97 20.71
CA LEU A 107 -31.60 0.77 19.32
C LEU A 107 -32.48 -0.49 19.15
N LEU A 108 -32.23 -1.51 19.96
CA LEU A 108 -32.94 -2.79 19.96
C LEU A 108 -34.09 -2.83 20.98
N GLN A 109 -34.32 -1.75 21.72
CA GLN A 109 -35.31 -1.67 22.80
C GLN A 109 -35.05 -2.69 23.92
N LEU A 110 -33.77 -2.84 24.29
CA LEU A 110 -33.31 -3.73 25.35
C LEU A 110 -32.68 -2.94 26.48
N ASP A 111 -32.98 -3.32 27.72
CA ASP A 111 -32.30 -2.84 28.92
C ASP A 111 -30.97 -3.57 29.12
N PHE A 112 -29.90 -2.85 29.48
CA PHE A 112 -28.58 -3.43 29.69
C PHE A 112 -28.53 -4.40 30.88
N VAL A 113 -27.95 -5.58 30.65
CA VAL A 113 -27.66 -6.57 31.71
C VAL A 113 -26.16 -6.75 31.89
N ASP A 114 -25.43 -7.13 30.83
CA ASP A 114 -24.00 -7.42 30.92
C ASP A 114 -23.27 -7.42 29.57
N ILE A 115 -21.94 -7.27 29.61
CA ILE A 115 -21.02 -7.51 28.50
C ILE A 115 -20.32 -8.85 28.72
N LEU A 116 -20.67 -9.85 27.90
CA LEU A 116 -20.14 -11.20 28.04
C LEU A 116 -18.66 -11.26 27.67
N GLN A 117 -17.85 -11.72 28.62
CA GLN A 117 -16.44 -11.93 28.40
C GLN A 117 -16.19 -13.27 27.72
N ARG A 118 -14.97 -13.48 27.22
CA ARG A 118 -14.57 -14.74 26.58
C ARG A 118 -14.78 -15.98 27.48
N SER A 119 -14.63 -15.82 28.80
CA SER A 119 -14.93 -16.86 29.78
C SER A 119 -16.40 -17.27 29.75
N ASP A 120 -17.31 -16.31 29.63
CA ASP A 120 -18.75 -16.55 29.54
C ASP A 120 -19.11 -17.24 28.25
N LEU A 121 -18.55 -16.80 27.12
CA LEU A 121 -18.75 -17.47 25.83
C LEU A 121 -18.27 -18.93 25.86
N THR A 122 -17.14 -19.18 26.51
CA THR A 122 -16.61 -20.55 26.69
C THR A 122 -17.52 -21.39 27.58
N ARG A 123 -18.12 -20.79 28.60
CA ARG A 123 -19.08 -21.44 29.49
C ARG A 123 -20.38 -21.75 28.74
N LEU A 124 -20.96 -20.80 28.00
CA LEU A 124 -22.15 -21.00 27.16
C LEU A 124 -21.99 -22.17 26.18
N VAL A 125 -20.86 -22.23 25.47
CA VAL A 125 -20.58 -23.33 24.51
C VAL A 125 -20.46 -24.68 25.23
N ARG A 126 -19.89 -24.70 26.43
CA ARG A 126 -19.74 -25.93 27.23
C ARG A 126 -21.08 -26.40 27.77
N ASP A 127 -21.85 -25.49 28.35
CA ASP A 127 -23.10 -25.77 29.03
C ASP A 127 -24.22 -26.15 28.04
N SER A 128 -24.14 -25.67 26.79
CA SER A 128 -25.05 -26.11 25.72
C SER A 128 -24.81 -27.55 25.24
N GLY A 129 -23.66 -28.16 25.57
CA GLY A 129 -23.28 -29.49 25.09
C GLY A 129 -22.88 -29.54 23.60
N MET A 130 -22.90 -28.41 22.89
CA MET A 130 -22.73 -28.34 21.44
C MET A 130 -21.29 -28.11 21.00
N ALA A 131 -20.33 -28.13 21.93
CA ALA A 131 -18.94 -27.83 21.66
C ALA A 131 -18.33 -28.68 20.54
N ASN A 132 -18.77 -29.93 20.38
CA ASN A 132 -18.24 -30.84 19.34
C ASN A 132 -18.97 -30.74 18.00
N GLU A 133 -20.10 -30.03 17.94
CA GLU A 133 -20.90 -29.87 16.71
C GLU A 133 -20.43 -28.68 15.85
N ILE A 134 -19.55 -27.84 16.41
CA ILE A 134 -19.05 -26.64 15.76
C ILE A 134 -17.60 -26.84 15.38
N GLU A 135 -17.32 -26.54 14.12
CA GLU A 135 -15.97 -26.55 13.59
C GLU A 135 -15.04 -25.68 14.45
N PHE A 136 -13.81 -26.17 14.67
CA PHE A 136 -12.83 -25.48 15.51
C PHE A 136 -12.57 -24.03 15.05
N GLY A 137 -12.49 -23.80 13.73
CA GLY A 137 -12.30 -22.46 13.17
C GLY A 137 -13.45 -21.51 13.51
N GLN A 138 -14.70 -21.96 13.34
CA GLN A 138 -15.89 -21.18 13.67
C GLN A 138 -16.00 -20.86 15.17
N ARG A 139 -15.65 -21.83 16.02
CA ARG A 139 -15.64 -21.64 17.48
C ARG A 139 -14.58 -20.65 17.93
N ARG A 140 -13.38 -20.71 17.34
CA ARG A 140 -12.31 -19.73 17.58
C ARG A 140 -12.75 -18.33 17.15
N SER A 141 -13.43 -18.22 16.01
CA SER A 141 -14.01 -16.96 15.52
C SER A 141 -15.10 -16.43 16.46
N PHE A 142 -15.96 -17.29 17.01
CA PHE A 142 -16.98 -16.89 17.98
C PHE A 142 -16.37 -16.32 19.27
N TYR A 143 -15.33 -16.95 19.81
CA TYR A 143 -14.60 -16.43 20.98
C TYR A 143 -13.81 -15.14 20.71
N ALA A 144 -13.68 -14.75 19.45
CA ALA A 144 -13.02 -13.54 19.00
C ALA A 144 -14.01 -12.49 18.50
N ALA A 145 -15.31 -12.64 18.77
CA ALA A 145 -16.30 -11.59 18.54
C ALA A 145 -15.85 -10.28 19.23
N ASP A 146 -16.07 -9.15 18.58
CA ASP A 146 -15.60 -7.87 19.09
C ASP A 146 -16.33 -7.49 20.38
N MET A 147 -17.64 -7.76 20.46
CA MET A 147 -18.45 -7.62 21.66
C MET A 147 -19.69 -8.55 21.64
N VAL A 148 -20.04 -9.08 22.81
CA VAL A 148 -21.32 -9.78 23.02
C VAL A 148 -22.02 -9.15 24.22
N LEU A 149 -23.28 -8.76 24.04
CA LEU A 149 -24.10 -8.16 25.10
C LEU A 149 -25.23 -9.10 25.50
N ALA A 150 -25.67 -8.98 26.74
CA ALA A 150 -26.96 -9.45 27.21
C ALA A 150 -27.82 -8.24 27.59
N GLY A 151 -29.08 -8.28 27.20
CA GLY A 151 -30.09 -7.32 27.62
C GLY A 151 -31.43 -7.99 27.87
N THR A 152 -32.38 -7.24 28.42
CA THR A 152 -33.77 -7.71 28.58
C THR A 152 -34.74 -6.84 27.81
N ASP A 153 -35.76 -7.43 27.22
CA ASP A 153 -36.86 -6.67 26.66
C ASP A 153 -37.82 -6.14 27.75
N ALA A 154 -38.86 -5.40 27.34
CA ALA A 154 -39.86 -4.88 28.26
C ALA A 154 -40.67 -5.97 29.00
N ALA A 155 -40.68 -7.21 28.51
CA ALA A 155 -41.30 -8.35 29.18
C ALA A 155 -40.37 -9.02 30.21
N GLY A 156 -39.08 -8.67 30.20
CA GLY A 156 -38.04 -9.24 31.04
C GLY A 156 -37.38 -10.48 30.43
N ASP A 157 -37.67 -10.80 29.17
CA ASP A 157 -37.04 -11.91 28.45
C ASP A 157 -35.61 -11.53 28.08
N THR A 158 -34.68 -12.47 28.20
CA THR A 158 -33.26 -12.22 27.92
C THR A 158 -33.00 -12.29 26.42
N HIS A 159 -32.28 -11.31 25.89
CA HIS A 159 -31.79 -11.26 24.52
C HIS A 159 -30.27 -11.13 24.53
N TYR A 160 -29.63 -11.69 23.50
CA TYR A 160 -28.20 -11.49 23.28
C TYR A 160 -27.93 -10.67 22.02
N VAL A 161 -26.80 -9.99 21.98
CA VAL A 161 -26.35 -9.23 20.81
C VAL A 161 -24.93 -9.64 20.48
N ALA A 162 -24.69 -10.08 19.24
CA ALA A 162 -23.35 -10.25 18.71
C ALA A 162 -23.01 -9.03 17.86
N ALA A 163 -22.05 -8.23 18.33
CA ALA A 163 -21.63 -7.01 17.66
C ALA A 163 -20.20 -7.14 17.10
N GLU A 164 -20.02 -6.77 15.84
CA GLU A 164 -18.73 -6.69 15.17
C GLU A 164 -18.41 -5.24 14.79
N ALA A 165 -17.16 -4.81 14.97
CA ALA A 165 -16.73 -3.44 14.74
C ALA A 165 -15.70 -3.34 13.62
N SER A 166 -15.93 -2.43 12.68
CA SER A 166 -14.96 -2.11 11.64
C SER A 166 -15.02 -0.64 11.23
N PHE A 167 -13.97 -0.15 10.57
CA PHE A 167 -14.00 1.20 10.02
C PHE A 167 -14.99 1.29 8.84
N THR A 168 -14.92 0.30 7.95
CA THR A 168 -15.85 0.09 6.84
C THR A 168 -16.41 -1.32 6.98
N ALA A 169 -17.73 -1.43 7.13
CA ALA A 169 -18.41 -2.72 7.16
C ALA A 169 -18.32 -3.40 5.78
N ASP A 170 -17.89 -4.66 5.78
CA ASP A 170 -17.89 -5.54 4.61
C ASP A 170 -18.69 -6.82 4.89
N SER A 171 -18.83 -7.67 3.87
CA SER A 171 -19.54 -8.95 3.98
C SER A 171 -18.97 -9.90 5.04
N ARG A 172 -17.67 -9.81 5.37
CA ARG A 172 -17.06 -10.68 6.39
C ARG A 172 -17.51 -10.27 7.79
N ASP A 173 -17.62 -8.97 8.04
CA ASP A 173 -18.10 -8.47 9.34
C ASP A 173 -19.58 -8.79 9.55
N THR A 174 -20.41 -8.65 8.50
CA THR A 174 -21.83 -9.02 8.57
C THR A 174 -22.02 -10.52 8.75
N ASP A 175 -21.29 -11.35 8.00
CA ASP A 175 -21.37 -12.81 8.12
C ASP A 175 -20.95 -13.28 9.51
N ARG A 176 -19.94 -12.63 10.09
CA ARG A 176 -19.50 -12.89 11.47
C ARG A 176 -20.59 -12.53 12.48
N ALA A 177 -21.16 -11.33 12.40
CA ALA A 177 -22.21 -10.89 13.31
C ALA A 177 -23.44 -11.81 13.25
N ILE A 178 -23.92 -12.12 12.05
CA ILE A 178 -25.06 -13.02 11.81
C ILE A 178 -24.79 -14.42 12.37
N ARG A 179 -23.62 -14.99 12.04
CA ARG A 179 -23.25 -16.33 12.51
C ARG A 179 -23.11 -16.38 14.03
N ASN A 180 -22.51 -15.36 14.64
CA ASN A 180 -22.32 -15.30 16.08
C ASN A 180 -23.67 -15.13 16.81
N ALA A 181 -24.60 -14.34 16.27
CA ALA A 181 -25.97 -14.26 16.78
C ALA A 181 -26.68 -15.61 16.68
N ALA A 182 -26.58 -16.30 15.54
CA ALA A 182 -27.16 -17.65 15.38
C ALA A 182 -26.58 -18.66 16.38
N PHE A 183 -25.28 -18.58 16.68
CA PHE A 183 -24.65 -19.39 17.71
C PHE A 183 -25.17 -19.07 19.11
N LEU A 184 -25.34 -17.79 19.47
CA LEU A 184 -25.91 -17.41 20.76
C LEU A 184 -27.34 -17.94 20.91
N THR A 185 -28.19 -17.82 19.89
CA THR A 185 -29.53 -18.40 19.90
C THR A 185 -29.48 -19.91 20.13
N ARG A 186 -28.57 -20.59 19.42
CA ARG A 186 -28.42 -22.05 19.52
C ARG A 186 -27.91 -22.51 20.89
N PHE A 187 -27.00 -21.78 21.54
CA PHE A 187 -26.44 -22.19 22.85
C PHE A 187 -27.33 -21.85 24.02
N THR A 188 -28.07 -20.75 23.92
CA THR A 188 -28.84 -20.19 25.05
C THR A 188 -30.33 -20.50 24.95
N GLY A 189 -30.83 -20.81 23.75
CA GLY A 189 -32.27 -20.89 23.47
C GLY A 189 -32.97 -19.53 23.47
N GLN A 190 -32.24 -18.44 23.67
CA GLN A 190 -32.78 -17.08 23.75
C GLN A 190 -32.63 -16.35 22.41
N PRO A 191 -33.51 -15.38 22.10
CA PRO A 191 -33.36 -14.58 20.89
C PRO A 191 -32.02 -13.84 20.88
N SER A 192 -31.36 -13.81 19.72
CA SER A 192 -30.08 -13.11 19.56
C SER A 192 -30.05 -12.27 18.29
N HIS A 193 -29.43 -11.10 18.39
CA HIS A 193 -29.38 -10.08 17.34
C HIS A 193 -27.97 -9.90 16.80
N SER A 194 -27.85 -9.66 15.50
CA SER A 194 -26.60 -9.33 14.82
C SER A 194 -26.48 -7.81 14.68
N VAL A 195 -25.35 -7.26 15.13
CA VAL A 195 -25.02 -5.83 14.98
C VAL A 195 -23.68 -5.70 14.27
N VAL A 196 -23.60 -4.80 13.30
CA VAL A 196 -22.31 -4.29 12.81
C VAL A 196 -22.22 -2.81 13.11
N ALA A 197 -21.10 -2.42 13.70
CA ALA A 197 -20.77 -1.05 14.03
C ALA A 197 -19.66 -0.53 13.12
N SER A 198 -19.93 0.50 12.34
CA SER A 198 -18.95 1.05 11.41
C SER A 198 -19.17 2.52 11.06
N VAL A 199 -18.11 3.19 10.58
CA VAL A 199 -18.21 4.58 10.07
C VAL A 199 -18.94 4.58 8.73
N PHE A 200 -18.57 3.63 7.87
CA PHE A 200 -19.13 3.43 6.54
C PHE A 200 -19.71 2.02 6.41
N ASN A 201 -20.78 1.88 5.65
CA ASN A 201 -21.26 0.60 5.14
C ASN A 201 -21.29 0.64 3.60
N ASP A 202 -21.17 -0.53 2.98
CA ASP A 202 -21.35 -0.66 1.53
C ASP A 202 -22.81 -0.99 1.17
N HIS A 203 -23.07 -1.15 -0.13
CA HIS A 203 -24.42 -1.48 -0.62
C HIS A 203 -24.91 -2.85 -0.15
N GLU A 204 -24.03 -3.85 -0.04
CA GLU A 204 -24.39 -5.21 0.39
C GLU A 204 -24.81 -5.20 1.87
N VAL A 205 -24.07 -4.48 2.71
CA VAL A 205 -24.44 -4.28 4.12
C VAL A 205 -25.78 -3.54 4.22
N GLN A 206 -26.01 -2.51 3.40
CA GLN A 206 -27.27 -1.77 3.43
C GLN A 206 -28.47 -2.63 2.99
N GLU A 207 -28.29 -3.54 2.03
CA GLU A 207 -29.31 -4.53 1.67
C GLU A 207 -29.67 -5.45 2.83
N LEU A 208 -28.67 -5.94 3.58
CA LEU A 208 -28.89 -6.78 4.77
C LEU A 208 -29.63 -6.02 5.88
N VAL A 209 -29.31 -4.74 6.07
CA VAL A 209 -30.02 -3.87 7.01
C VAL A 209 -31.48 -3.70 6.59
N ASN A 210 -31.74 -3.42 5.31
CA ASN A 210 -33.10 -3.25 4.78
C ASN A 210 -33.91 -4.54 4.87
N ALA A 211 -33.26 -5.70 4.75
CA ALA A 211 -33.87 -7.01 4.92
C ALA A 211 -34.12 -7.38 6.39
N GLY A 212 -33.62 -6.59 7.35
CA GLY A 212 -33.69 -6.88 8.78
C GLY A 212 -32.80 -8.05 9.23
N ALA A 213 -31.83 -8.46 8.40
CA ALA A 213 -30.89 -9.54 8.72
C ALA A 213 -29.79 -9.07 9.68
N ILE A 214 -29.58 -7.76 9.78
CA ILE A 214 -28.60 -7.13 10.66
C ILE A 214 -29.03 -5.73 11.07
N HIS A 215 -28.60 -5.31 12.25
CA HIS A 215 -28.69 -3.93 12.70
C HIS A 215 -27.36 -3.22 12.46
N TRP A 216 -27.41 -2.03 11.85
CA TRP A 216 -26.23 -1.20 11.65
C TRP A 216 -26.19 -0.07 12.67
N PHE A 217 -25.08 0.03 13.39
CA PHE A 217 -24.78 1.14 14.27
C PHE A 217 -23.68 2.01 13.64
N ARG A 218 -24.00 3.27 13.36
CA ARG A 218 -23.03 4.18 12.73
C ARG A 218 -22.11 4.78 13.78
N LEU A 219 -20.81 4.54 13.63
CA LEU A 219 -19.76 5.20 14.42
C LEU A 219 -19.48 6.60 13.85
N ASP A 220 -19.18 7.57 14.71
CA ASP A 220 -18.77 8.90 14.24
C ASP A 220 -17.31 8.85 13.81
N GLU A 221 -17.01 9.40 12.63
CA GLU A 221 -15.65 9.46 12.09
C GLU A 221 -14.72 10.24 13.04
N ARG A 222 -15.26 11.23 13.77
CA ARG A 222 -14.50 12.04 14.74
C ARG A 222 -13.96 11.22 15.91
N GLU A 223 -14.55 10.06 16.20
CA GLU A 223 -14.08 9.17 17.27
C GLU A 223 -12.80 8.42 16.87
N PHE A 224 -12.40 8.53 15.60
CA PHE A 224 -11.16 7.98 15.06
C PHE A 224 -10.03 9.01 14.94
N ASP A 225 -10.32 10.28 15.23
CA ASP A 225 -9.30 11.31 15.32
C ASP A 225 -8.53 11.14 16.63
N ALA A 226 -7.19 11.24 16.56
CA ALA A 226 -6.35 11.25 17.75
C ALA A 226 -6.37 12.67 18.34
N ASP A 227 -6.87 12.81 19.56
CA ASP A 227 -6.66 14.00 20.41
C ASP A 227 -5.16 14.27 20.65
#